data_AF-B1HNH2-F1
#
_entry.id   AF-B1HNH2-F1
#
_cell.length_a   1.000
_cell.length_b   1.000
_cell.length_c   1.000
_cell.angle_alpha   90.00
_cell.angle_beta   90.00
_cell.angle_gamma   90.00
#
_symmetry.space_group_name_H-M   'P 1'
#
loop_
_entity.id
_entity.type
_entity.pdbx_description
1 polymer ?
#
loop_
_entity_poly.entity_id
_entity_poly.type
_entity_poly.pdbx_seq_one_letter_code
_entity_poly.pdbx_strand_id
1 'polypeptide(L)' 'MEVFLTCRGNIKDVEKELGISYPTVRGKLTDIISSLGHVEKKKKNEVDEKNVVTLLEKGEITAEEAIKLLKEE' A
#
# COMPACT_ATOMS: atom_id res chain seq x y z
N MET A 1 -16.81 -7.83 -2.85
CA MET A 1 -16.99 -7.49 -4.28
C MET A 1 -18.39 -7.00 -4.57
N GLU A 2 -19.43 -7.69 -4.09
CA GLU A 2 -20.83 -7.26 -4.25
C GLU A 2 -21.04 -5.78 -3.88
N VAL A 3 -20.60 -5.36 -2.68
CA VAL A 3 -20.70 -3.96 -2.23
C VAL A 3 -20.00 -2.97 -3.18
N PHE A 4 -18.81 -3.31 -3.68
CA PHE A 4 -18.10 -2.48 -4.66
C PHE A 4 -18.88 -2.31 -5.97
N LEU A 5 -19.53 -3.38 -6.44
CA LEU A 5 -20.37 -3.35 -7.65
C LEU A 5 -21.68 -2.59 -7.43
N THR A 6 -22.32 -2.78 -6.28
CA THR A 6 -23.55 -2.06 -5.88
C THR A 6 -23.30 -0.56 -5.76
N CYS A 7 -22.13 -0.16 -5.27
CA CYS A 7 -21.67 1.23 -5.24
C CYS A 7 -21.16 1.74 -6.60
N ARG A 8 -21.32 0.98 -7.70
CA ARG A 8 -20.85 1.33 -9.06
C ARG A 8 -19.35 1.68 -9.12
N GLY A 9 -18.54 1.07 -8.25
CA GLY A 9 -17.11 1.33 -8.15
C GLY A 9 -16.74 2.62 -7.40
N ASN A 10 -17.69 3.35 -6.80
CA ASN A 10 -17.39 4.54 -6.01
C ASN A 10 -16.79 4.16 -4.65
N ILE A 11 -15.48 4.35 -4.49
CA ILE A 11 -14.73 4.01 -3.27
C ILE A 11 -15.28 4.73 -2.03
N LYS A 12 -15.73 5.98 -2.16
CA LYS A 12 -16.29 6.73 -1.02
C LYS A 12 -17.60 6.13 -0.50
N ASP A 13 -18.41 5.57 -1.40
CA ASP A 13 -19.67 4.93 -1.02
C ASP A 13 -19.37 3.56 -0.40
N VAL A 14 -18.36 2.85 -0.92
CA VAL A 14 -17.90 1.58 -0.35
C VAL A 14 -17.32 1.75 1.06
N GLU A 15 -16.57 2.82 1.32
CA GLU A 15 -16.09 3.15 2.66
C GLU A 15 -17.22 3.36 3.66
N LYS A 16 -18.25 4.11 3.24
CA LYS A 16 -19.42 4.39 4.09
C LYS A 16 -20.23 3.12 4.34
N GLU A 17 -20.45 2.31 3.31
CA GLU A 17 -21.24 1.09 3.39
C GLU A 17 -20.54 0.01 4.24
N LEU A 18 -19.20 -0.10 4.12
CA LEU A 18 -18.42 -1.09 4.86
C LEU A 18 -17.86 -0.58 6.20
N GLY A 19 -17.99 0.72 6.50
CA GLY A 19 -17.45 1.33 7.71
C GLY A 19 -15.92 1.25 7.84
N ILE A 20 -15.20 1.17 6.70
CA ILE A 20 -13.74 1.05 6.67
C ILE A 20 -13.10 2.22 5.94
N SER A 21 -11.84 2.49 6.23
CA SER A 21 -11.11 3.61 5.65
C SER A 21 -10.79 3.42 4.15
N TYR A 22 -10.64 4.51 3.40
CA TYR A 22 -10.21 4.52 1.99
C TYR A 22 -9.01 3.58 1.73
N PRO A 23 -7.90 3.64 2.52
CA PRO A 23 -6.77 2.72 2.32
C PRO A 23 -7.15 1.24 2.47
N THR A 24 -8.10 0.91 3.35
CA THR A 24 -8.54 -0.47 3.56
C THR A 24 -9.33 -1.00 2.37
N VAL A 25 -10.23 -0.19 1.79
CA VAL A 25 -10.96 -0.57 0.56
C VAL A 25 -9.99 -0.77 -0.60
N ARG A 26 -9.04 0.15 -0.76
CA ARG A 26 -8.01 0.08 -1.80
C ARG A 26 -7.14 -1.17 -1.64
N GLY A 27 -6.70 -1.49 -0.43
CA GLY A 27 -5.92 -2.71 -0.16
C GLY A 27 -6.66 -3.99 -0.56
N LYS A 28 -7.95 -4.10 -0.21
CA LYS A 28 -8.79 -5.23 -0.65
C LYS A 28 -8.89 -5.34 -2.17
N LEU A 29 -8.99 -4.22 -2.88
CA LEU A 29 -9.00 -4.22 -4.35
C LEU A 29 -7.64 -4.64 -4.92
N THR A 30 -6.53 -4.18 -4.34
CA THR A 30 -5.18 -4.62 -4.71
C THR A 30 -5.00 -6.13 -4.52
N ASP A 31 -5.50 -6.71 -3.43
CA ASP A 31 -5.45 -8.16 -3.19
C ASP A 31 -6.24 -8.95 -4.26
N ILE A 32 -7.42 -8.44 -4.65
CA ILE A 32 -8.25 -9.04 -5.70
C ILE A 32 -7.56 -8.94 -7.06
N ILE A 33 -7.03 -7.77 -7.40
CA ILE A 33 -6.27 -7.52 -8.64
C ILE A 33 -5.07 -8.48 -8.73
N SER A 34 -4.33 -8.66 -7.63
CA SER A 34 -3.24 -9.63 -7.53
C SER A 34 -3.72 -11.07 -7.71
N SER A 35 -4.86 -11.43 -7.13
CA SER A 35 -5.45 -12.77 -7.24
C SER A 35 -5.93 -13.09 -8.66
N LEU A 36 -6.30 -12.05 -9.43
CA LEU A 36 -6.65 -12.16 -10.84
C LEU A 36 -5.43 -12.26 -11.77
N GLY A 37 -4.21 -12.35 -11.22
CA GLY A 37 -2.97 -12.44 -12.00
C GLY A 37 -2.53 -11.10 -12.60
N HIS A 38 -3.26 -10.02 -12.31
CA HIS A 38 -2.82 -8.66 -12.57
C HIS A 38 -1.92 -8.24 -11.42
N VAL A 39 -0.69 -8.77 -11.42
CA VAL A 39 0.32 -8.31 -10.47
C VAL A 39 0.67 -6.88 -10.86
N GLU A 40 -0.05 -5.89 -10.32
CA GLU A 40 0.60 -4.59 -10.11
C GLU A 40 1.81 -4.93 -9.26
N LYS A 41 3.01 -4.84 -9.86
CA LYS A 41 4.26 -4.90 -9.10
C LYS A 41 4.01 -4.00 -7.91
N LYS A 42 3.87 -4.61 -6.71
CA LYS A 42 3.76 -3.85 -5.48
C LYS A 42 4.83 -2.78 -5.61
N LYS A 43 4.45 -1.52 -5.43
CA LYS A 43 5.43 -0.50 -5.06
C LYS A 43 6.07 -1.03 -3.77
N LYS A 44 7.11 -1.86 -3.90
CA LYS A 44 7.99 -2.30 -2.80
C LYS A 44 8.45 -1.06 -2.03
N ASN A 45 8.58 0.05 -2.75
CA ASN A 45 9.10 1.32 -2.31
C ASN A 45 8.28 1.97 -1.17
N GLU A 46 6.95 1.87 -1.09
CA GLU A 46 6.21 2.67 -0.08
C GLU A 46 6.30 2.12 1.37
N VAL A 47 6.52 0.81 1.50
CA VAL A 47 6.72 0.15 2.81
C VAL A 47 8.19 0.11 3.18
N ASP A 48 9.09 -0.11 2.19
CA ASP A 48 10.53 -0.11 2.42
C ASP A 48 11.06 1.30 2.73
N GLU A 49 10.56 2.36 2.09
CA GLU A 49 10.95 3.75 2.39
C GLU A 49 10.64 4.16 3.83
N LYS A 50 9.42 3.87 4.29
CA LYS A 50 9.00 4.19 5.67
C LYS A 50 9.84 3.42 6.70
N ASN A 51 10.21 2.18 6.38
CA ASN A 51 11.08 1.39 7.23
C ASN A 51 12.49 1.96 7.29
N VAL A 52 13.07 2.35 6.14
CA VAL A 52 14.41 2.98 6.08
C VAL A 52 14.43 4.29 6.87
N VAL A 53 13.39 5.13 6.74
CA VAL A 53 13.27 6.37 7.53
C VAL A 53 13.19 6.08 9.03
N THR A 54 12.41 5.08 9.43
CA THR A 54 12.28 4.69 10.85
C THR A 54 13.60 4.15 11.42
N LEU A 55 14.35 3.37 10.66
CA LEU A 55 15.65 2.83 11.07
C LEU A 55 16.70 3.94 11.21
N LEU A 56 16.66 4.95 10.33
CA LEU A 56 17.52 6.12 10.40
C LEU A 56 17.20 6.98 11.63
N GLU A 57 15.92 7.21 11.94
CA GLU A 57 15.48 7.95 13.13
C GLU A 57 15.93 7.27 14.44
N LYS A 58 15.95 5.94 14.46
CA LYS A 58 16.44 5.15 15.60
C LYS A 58 17.97 5.07 15.69
N GLY A 59 18.68 5.54 14.67
CA GLY A 59 20.14 5.42 14.57
C GLY A 59 20.63 3.99 14.36
N GLU A 60 19.76 3.09 13.91
CA GLU A 60 20.11 1.69 13.61
C GLU A 60 20.87 1.55 12.27
N ILE A 61 20.71 2.55 11.39
CA ILE A 61 21.46 2.69 10.14
C ILE A 61 21.99 4.11 10.01
N THR A 62 23.07 4.26 9.24
CA THR A 62 23.63 5.56 8.88
C THR A 62 22.88 6.18 7.69
N ALA A 63 23.02 7.50 7.52
CA ALA A 63 22.43 8.19 6.37
C ALA A 63 22.93 7.62 5.02
N GLU A 64 24.18 7.17 4.96
CA GLU A 64 24.78 6.56 3.77
C GLU A 64 24.17 5.19 3.44
N GLU A 65 23.90 4.38 4.47
CA GLU A 65 23.23 3.08 4.34
C GLU A 65 21.77 3.24 3.95
N ALA A 66 21.06 4.21 4.55
CA ALA A 66 19.70 4.56 4.15
C ALA A 66 19.63 4.96 2.67
N ILE A 67 20.59 5.77 2.18
CA ILE A 67 20.66 6.17 0.78
C ILE A 67 20.90 4.96 -0.14
N LYS A 68 21.68 3.96 0.27
CA LYS A 68 21.89 2.72 -0.52
C LYS A 68 20.62 1.87 -0.58
N LEU A 69 19.97 1.65 0.57
CA LEU A 69 18.73 0.87 0.66
C LEU A 69 17.58 1.51 -0.15
N LEU A 70 17.59 2.84 -0.30
CA LEU A 70 16.62 3.57 -1.13
C LEU A 70 17.00 3.63 -2.62
N LYS A 71 18.27 3.38 -2.97
CA LYS A 71 18.77 3.44 -4.35
C LYS A 71 18.91 2.07 -5.03
N GLU A 72 18.97 0.98 -4.26
CA GLU A 72 18.90 -0.37 -4.81
C GLU A 72 17.46 -0.70 -5.23
N GLU A 73 17.13 -0.38 -6.48
CA GLU A 73 15.99 -0.93 -7.24
C GLU A 73 16.42 -2.11 -8.12
#